data_AF-A0A7S0C6L6-F1
#
_entry.id   AF-A0A7S0C6L6-F1
#
_cell.length_a   1.000
_cell.length_b   1.000
_cell.length_c   1.000
_cell.angle_alpha   90.00
_cell.angle_beta   90.00
_cell.angle_gamma   90.00
#
_symmetry.space_group_name_H-M   'P 1'
#
loop_
_entity.id
_entity.type
_entity.pdbx_description
1 polymer ?
#
loop_
_entity_poly.entity_id
_entity_poly.type
_entity_poly.pdbx_seq_one_letter_code
_entity_poly.pdbx_strand_id
1 'polypeptide(L)'
;QNFFGGILNLVAPKAKLVDAVRPEDMTRDKEMVQDVKNDVLFNHGKTRVRTGLEIKGAMDKMDAANRSKIKIPIMILQGTADVTTSITSSLDFFGDIATPIEKKRF
;
A
#
# COMPACT_ATOMS: atom_id res chain seq x y z
N GLN A 1 3.17 -16.41 1.85
CA GLN A 1 4.30 -16.04 0.96
C GLN A 1 5.52 -15.57 1.79
N ASN A 2 5.87 -16.25 2.89
CA ASN A 2 6.69 -15.62 3.96
C ASN A 2 8.16 -16.10 4.03
N PHE A 3 8.46 -17.32 3.60
CA PHE A 3 9.79 -17.92 3.80
C PHE A 3 10.87 -17.33 2.87
N PHE A 4 10.58 -17.19 1.58
CA PHE A 4 11.53 -16.67 0.58
C PHE A 4 11.88 -15.19 0.78
N GLY A 5 10.94 -14.38 1.27
CA GLY A 5 11.16 -12.95 1.53
C GLY A 5 12.23 -12.72 2.60
N GLY A 6 12.18 -13.44 3.72
CA GLY A 6 13.15 -13.30 4.81
C GLY A 6 14.58 -13.67 4.40
N ILE A 7 14.74 -14.76 3.63
CA ILE A 7 16.04 -15.18 3.09
C ILE A 7 16.60 -14.14 2.13
N LEU A 8 15.77 -13.64 1.22
CA LEU A 8 16.18 -12.63 0.25
C LEU A 8 16.59 -11.31 0.91
N ASN A 9 15.94 -10.93 2.02
CA ASN A 9 16.34 -9.77 2.81
C ASN A 9 17.70 -9.94 3.49
N LEU A 10 18.01 -11.15 3.96
CA LEU A 10 19.27 -11.42 4.64
C LEU A 10 20.45 -11.36 3.65
N VAL A 11 20.28 -11.95 2.48
CA VAL A 11 21.36 -12.12 1.49
C VAL A 11 21.46 -10.92 0.54
N ALA A 12 20.32 -10.34 0.12
CA ALA A 12 20.29 -9.29 -0.89
C ALA A 12 19.26 -8.17 -0.59
N PRO A 13 19.31 -7.52 0.59
CA PRO A 13 18.29 -6.53 1.00
C PRO A 13 18.20 -5.31 0.08
N LYS A 14 19.31 -4.99 -0.59
CA LYS A 14 19.44 -3.83 -1.50
C LYS A 14 19.06 -4.14 -2.94
N ALA A 15 18.83 -5.41 -3.30
CA ALA A 15 18.46 -5.80 -4.65
C ALA A 15 17.09 -5.20 -5.02
N LYS A 16 16.98 -4.64 -6.22
CA LYS A 16 15.75 -4.06 -6.77
C LYS A 16 14.96 -5.15 -7.50
N LEU A 17 14.19 -5.95 -6.77
CA LEU A 17 13.50 -7.14 -7.30
C LEU A 17 11.98 -7.10 -7.11
N VAL A 18 11.48 -6.20 -6.26
CA VAL A 18 10.04 -6.08 -5.98
C VAL A 18 9.44 -5.17 -7.05
N ASP A 19 8.41 -5.63 -7.74
CA ASP A 19 7.77 -4.80 -8.77
C ASP A 19 7.12 -3.58 -8.13
N ALA A 20 7.36 -2.41 -8.74
CA ALA A 20 6.68 -1.18 -8.37
C ALA A 20 5.37 -1.06 -9.14
N VAL A 21 4.50 -0.17 -8.66
CA VAL A 21 3.23 0.14 -9.31
C VAL A 21 3.51 0.76 -10.68
N ARG A 22 2.74 0.34 -11.69
CA ARG A 22 2.83 0.92 -13.03
C ARG A 22 2.08 2.26 -13.05
N PRO A 23 2.62 3.34 -13.64
CA PRO A 23 1.92 4.62 -13.72
C PRO A 23 0.52 4.53 -14.32
N GLU A 24 0.31 3.63 -15.28
CA GLU A 24 -0.98 3.37 -15.93
C GLU A 24 -2.04 2.82 -14.97
N ASP A 25 -1.63 2.18 -13.87
CA ASP A 25 -2.52 1.65 -12.84
C ASP A 25 -2.84 2.70 -11.76
N MET A 26 -2.09 3.81 -11.72
CA MET A 26 -2.24 4.86 -10.71
C MET A 26 -3.33 5.88 -11.07
N THR A 27 -3.56 6.12 -12.36
CA THR A 27 -4.54 7.10 -12.83
C THR A 27 -5.04 6.77 -14.23
N ARG A 28 -6.27 7.18 -14.54
CA ARG A 28 -6.88 7.08 -15.87
C ARG A 28 -6.51 8.26 -16.77
N ASP A 29 -5.99 9.33 -16.18
CA ASP A 29 -5.56 10.53 -16.90
C ASP A 29 -4.24 10.26 -17.62
N LYS A 30 -4.28 10.28 -18.95
CA LYS A 30 -3.13 10.00 -19.80
C LYS A 30 -2.04 11.07 -19.70
N GLU A 31 -2.41 12.32 -19.44
CA GLU A 31 -1.44 13.41 -19.29
C GLU A 31 -0.63 13.19 -18.01
N MET A 32 -1.32 12.91 -16.88
CA MET A 32 -0.64 12.58 -15.62
C MET A 32 0.25 11.34 -15.72
N VAL A 33 -0.15 10.31 -16.48
CA VAL A 33 0.73 9.14 -16.72
C VAL A 33 2.03 9.56 -17.39
N GLN A 34 1.99 10.49 -18.36
CA GLN A 34 3.19 10.98 -19.03
C GLN A 34 4.02 11.87 -18.11
N ASP A 35 3.39 12.71 -17.30
CA ASP A 35 4.09 13.53 -16.31
C ASP A 35 4.87 12.64 -15.33
N VAL A 36 4.23 11.59 -14.81
CA VAL A 36 4.88 10.62 -13.92
C VAL A 36 6.06 9.94 -14.62
N LYS A 37 5.90 9.51 -15.88
CA LYS A 37 6.96 8.84 -16.66
C LYS A 37 8.15 9.75 -16.97
N ASN A 38 7.91 11.04 -17.15
CA ASN A 38 8.94 12.02 -17.50
C ASN A 38 9.60 12.64 -16.26
N ASP A 39 9.02 12.47 -15.07
CA ASP A 39 9.59 12.98 -13.82
C ASP A 39 10.86 12.22 -13.42
N VAL A 40 12.00 12.92 -13.44
CA VAL A 40 13.32 12.38 -13.07
C VAL A 40 13.45 12.05 -11.58
N LEU A 41 12.55 12.57 -10.74
CA LEU A 41 12.50 12.28 -9.31
C LEU A 41 11.60 11.07 -9.00
N PHE A 42 10.79 10.64 -9.96
CA PHE A 42 9.97 9.44 -9.80
C PHE A 42 10.81 8.16 -9.92
N ASN A 43 10.50 7.16 -9.10
CA ASN A 43 11.20 5.88 -9.17
C ASN A 43 10.58 4.98 -10.27
N HIS A 44 11.21 4.98 -11.44
CA HIS A 44 10.78 4.19 -12.62
C HIS A 44 11.10 2.69 -12.56
N GLY A 45 11.75 2.21 -11.50
CA GLY A 45 12.28 0.86 -11.41
C GLY A 45 11.70 0.04 -10.27
N LYS A 46 12.11 -1.23 -10.22
CA LYS A 46 11.78 -2.13 -9.12
C LYS A 46 12.18 -1.55 -7.77
N THR A 47 11.36 -1.80 -6.77
CA THR A 47 11.59 -1.48 -5.37
C THR A 47 12.60 -2.46 -4.76
N ARG A 48 13.34 -1.97 -3.76
CA ARG A 48 14.28 -2.80 -3.00
C ARG A 48 13.54 -3.86 -2.19
N VAL A 49 14.09 -5.08 -2.11
CA VAL A 49 13.54 -6.20 -1.32
C VAL A 49 13.20 -5.76 0.09
N ARG A 50 14.13 -5.10 0.79
CA ARG A 50 13.90 -4.63 2.16
C ARG A 50 12.69 -3.71 2.25
N THR A 51 12.54 -2.75 1.34
CA THR A 51 11.41 -1.82 1.35
C THR A 51 10.08 -2.55 1.18
N GLY A 52 10.00 -3.49 0.24
CA GLY A 52 8.79 -4.31 0.06
C GLY A 52 8.43 -5.11 1.31
N LEU A 53 9.43 -5.65 2.01
CA LEU A 53 9.22 -6.41 3.25
C LEU A 53 8.81 -5.55 4.43
N GLU A 54 9.37 -4.34 4.57
CA GLU A 54 8.95 -3.41 5.62
C GLU A 54 7.50 -2.95 5.41
N ILE A 55 7.13 -2.63 4.16
CA ILE A 55 5.74 -2.28 3.82
C ILE A 55 4.81 -3.46 4.14
N LYS A 56 5.20 -4.68 3.74
CA LYS A 56 4.43 -5.89 4.09
C LYS A 56 4.33 -6.07 5.60
N GLY A 57 5.42 -5.92 6.34
CA GLY A 57 5.44 -6.03 7.78
C GLY A 57 4.55 -4.99 8.47
N ALA A 58 4.46 -3.78 7.93
CA ALA A 58 3.53 -2.76 8.42
C ALA A 58 2.07 -3.15 8.15
N MET A 59 1.76 -3.69 6.96
CA MET A 59 0.41 -4.22 6.64
C MET A 59 0.03 -5.38 7.56
N ASP A 60 0.94 -6.33 7.79
CA ASP A 60 0.71 -7.49 8.66
C ASP A 60 0.49 -7.07 10.12
N LYS A 61 1.19 -6.02 10.60
CA LYS A 61 1.01 -5.46 11.95
C LYS A 61 -0.36 -4.83 12.13
N MET A 62 -1.01 -4.37 11.06
CA MET A 62 -2.38 -3.86 11.10
C MET A 62 -3.39 -5.01 11.09
N ASP A 63 -3.25 -5.92 12.04
CA ASP A 63 -4.18 -7.00 12.34
C ASP A 63 -5.43 -6.50 13.10
N ALA A 64 -6.39 -7.38 13.35
CA ALA A 64 -7.62 -7.04 14.07
C ALA A 64 -7.37 -6.48 15.48
N ALA A 65 -6.33 -6.98 16.17
CA ALA A 65 -5.98 -6.54 17.51
C ALA A 65 -5.45 -5.10 17.52
N ASN A 66 -4.74 -4.67 16.47
CA ASN A 66 -4.26 -3.29 16.36
C ASN A 66 -5.29 -2.36 15.72
N ARG A 67 -6.12 -2.82 14.76
CA ARG A 67 -7.22 -2.03 14.18
C ARG A 67 -8.20 -1.57 15.26
N SER A 68 -8.60 -2.48 16.15
CA SER A 68 -9.52 -2.19 17.27
C SER A 68 -8.99 -1.17 18.30
N LYS A 69 -7.70 -0.80 18.25
CA LYS A 69 -7.13 0.26 19.09
C LYS A 69 -7.35 1.66 18.52
N ILE A 70 -7.70 1.78 17.23
CA ILE A 70 -7.92 3.06 16.56
C ILE A 70 -9.30 3.59 16.94
N LYS A 71 -9.33 4.73 17.65
CA LYS A 71 -10.56 5.37 18.18
C LYS A 71 -10.77 6.81 17.66
N ILE A 72 -9.83 7.33 16.89
CA ILE A 72 -9.86 8.70 16.38
C ILE A 72 -10.78 8.81 15.15
N PRO A 73 -11.39 9.97 14.90
CA PRO A 73 -12.12 10.21 13.64
C PRO A 73 -11.24 9.87 12.43
N ILE A 74 -11.84 9.23 11.42
CA ILE A 74 -11.12 8.84 10.21
C ILE A 74 -11.96 9.10 8.97
N MET A 75 -11.28 9.47 7.90
CA MET A 75 -11.83 9.51 6.54
C MET A 75 -10.90 8.69 5.65
N ILE A 76 -11.46 7.72 4.93
CA ILE A 76 -10.76 6.94 3.91
C ILE A 76 -11.23 7.47 2.56
N LEU A 77 -10.32 7.66 1.61
CA LEU A 77 -10.64 8.06 0.24
C LEU A 77 -10.02 7.03 -0.68
N GLN A 78 -10.85 6.31 -1.43
CA GLN A 78 -10.40 5.22 -2.29
C GLN A 78 -11.20 5.18 -3.58
N GLY A 79 -10.52 5.10 -4.72
CA GLY A 79 -11.17 4.93 -6.02
C GLY A 79 -11.77 3.53 -6.16
N THR A 80 -12.99 3.43 -6.69
CA THR A 80 -13.69 2.14 -6.86
C THR A 80 -13.03 1.20 -7.87
N ALA A 81 -12.23 1.75 -8.78
CA ALA A 81 -11.48 1.00 -9.79
C ALA A 81 -9.96 1.02 -9.52
N ASP A 82 -9.52 1.29 -8.29
CA ASP A 82 -8.10 1.20 -7.95
C ASP A 82 -7.63 -0.26 -8.02
N VAL A 83 -6.67 -0.53 -8.90
CA VAL A 83 -6.01 -1.84 -9.03
C VAL A 83 -4.66 -1.89 -8.33
N THR A 84 -4.16 -0.75 -7.85
CA THR A 84 -2.92 -0.60 -7.10
C THR A 84 -3.10 -1.05 -5.66
N THR A 85 -4.20 -0.61 -5.01
CA THR A 85 -4.52 -1.00 -3.64
C THR A 85 -5.96 -1.51 -3.52
N SER A 86 -6.17 -2.49 -2.65
CA SER A 86 -7.44 -3.21 -2.55
C SER A 86 -8.52 -2.38 -1.84
N ILE A 87 -9.63 -2.12 -2.54
CA ILE A 87 -10.81 -1.49 -1.93
C ILE A 87 -11.43 -2.36 -0.84
N THR A 88 -11.46 -3.69 -1.03
CA THR A 88 -12.05 -4.60 -0.03
C THR A 88 -11.27 -4.55 1.27
N SER A 89 -9.93 -4.50 1.19
CA SER A 89 -9.09 -4.34 2.38
C SER A 89 -9.30 -3.00 3.10
N SER A 90 -9.61 -1.94 2.36
CA SER A 90 -9.94 -0.63 2.94
C SER A 90 -11.31 -0.66 3.64
N LEU A 91 -12.30 -1.35 3.07
CA LEU A 91 -13.61 -1.56 3.68
C LEU A 91 -13.53 -2.44 4.94
N ASP A 92 -12.76 -3.52 4.89
CA ASP A 92 -12.50 -4.38 6.05
C ASP A 92 -11.86 -3.56 7.18
N PHE A 93 -10.82 -2.78 6.86
CA PHE A 93 -10.19 -1.88 7.81
C PHE A 93 -11.20 -0.87 8.40
N PHE A 94 -12.05 -0.25 7.57
CA PHE A 94 -13.08 0.67 8.01
C PHE A 94 -14.08 0.03 8.98
N GLY A 95 -14.46 -1.23 8.74
CA GLY A 95 -15.30 -2.02 9.63
C GLY A 95 -14.64 -2.33 10.97
N ASP A 96 -13.36 -2.72 10.94
CA ASP A 96 -12.64 -3.29 12.07
C ASP A 96 -12.13 -2.27 13.11
N ILE A 97 -11.94 -1.00 12.73
CA ILE A 97 -11.47 0.02 13.68
C ILE A 97 -12.55 0.39 14.71
N ALA A 98 -12.13 0.75 15.93
CA ALA A 98 -13.04 1.09 17.02
C ALA A 98 -13.58 2.54 16.99
N THR A 99 -13.29 3.31 15.95
CA THR A 99 -13.87 4.64 15.77
C THR A 99 -15.40 4.55 15.69
N PRO A 100 -16.16 5.38 16.43
CA PRO A 100 -17.62 5.40 16.34
C PRO A 100 -18.10 5.71 14.91
N ILE A 101 -19.19 5.08 14.47
CA ILE A 101 -19.69 5.15 13.09
C ILE A 101 -19.98 6.59 12.64
N GLU A 102 -20.48 7.43 13.55
CA GLU A 102 -20.78 8.82 13.28
C GLU A 102 -19.52 9.67 13.01
N LYS A 103 -18.34 9.15 13.37
CA LYS A 103 -17.01 9.75 13.17
C LYS A 103 -16.17 9.04 12.10
N LYS A 104 -16.74 8.08 11.39
CA LYS A 104 -16.12 7.36 10.28
C LYS A 104 -16.67 7.85 8.93
N ARG A 105 -15.82 8.08 7.93
CA ARG A 105 -16.21 8.35 6.54
C ARG A 105 -15.38 7.53 5.56
N PHE A 106 -15.99 7.06 4.48
CA PHE A 106 -15.37 6.36 3.37
C PHE A 106 -15.84 7.03 2.08
#